data_AF-A0A2N6EZI2-F1
#
_entry.id   AF-A0A2N6EZI2-F1
#
_cell.length_a   1.000
_cell.length_b   1.000
_cell.length_c   1.000
_cell.angle_alpha   90.00
_cell.angle_beta   90.00
_cell.angle_gamma   90.00
#
_symmetry.space_group_name_H-M   'P 1'
#
loop_
_entity.id
_entity.type
_entity.pdbx_description
1 polymer ?
#
loop_
_entity_poly.entity_id
_entity_poly.type
_entity_poly.pdbx_seq_one_letter_code
_entity_poly.pdbx_strand_id
1 'polypeptide(L)' 'MEKKNQQIKFNYPDSLVPWLEKTKTTIIMSTYQTGKIMIIGQYDGQLDIRYKNFPRPMGMYAHKNLIWAGLGHG' A
#
# COMPACT_ATOMS: atom_id res chain seq x y z
N MET A 1 17.01 21.19 -3.50
CA MET A 1 16.26 21.01 -2.25
C MET A 1 16.55 19.62 -1.72
N GLU A 2 17.29 19.51 -0.63
CA GLU A 2 17.48 18.24 0.08
C GLU A 2 16.13 17.70 0.54
N LYS A 3 15.77 16.49 0.11
CA LYS A 3 14.63 15.77 0.70
C LYS A 3 15.03 15.42 2.13
N LYS A 4 14.51 16.16 3.12
CA LYS A 4 14.56 15.72 4.52
C LYS A 4 13.84 14.36 4.60
N ASN A 5 14.61 13.29 4.73
CA ASN A 5 14.06 11.97 5.03
C ASN A 5 13.48 12.02 6.44
N GLN A 6 12.15 12.11 6.55
CA GLN A 6 11.46 11.84 7.80
C GLN A 6 11.29 10.32 7.93
N GLN A 7 11.94 9.74 8.93
CA GLN A 7 11.75 8.34 9.25
C GLN A 7 10.38 8.17 9.93
N ILE A 8 9.40 7.67 9.19
CA ILE A 8 8.11 7.27 9.74
C ILE A 8 8.30 5.92 10.43
N LYS A 9 8.15 5.86 11.75
CA LYS A 9 8.15 4.59 12.48
C LYS A 9 6.79 3.91 12.28
N PHE A 10 6.80 2.75 11.65
CA PHE A 10 5.63 1.90 11.53
C PHE A 10 5.57 0.96 12.73
N ASN A 11 4.55 1.12 13.57
CA ASN A 11 4.27 0.19 14.65
C ASN A 11 3.23 -0.82 14.15
N TYR A 12 3.61 -2.10 14.12
CA TYR A 12 2.75 -3.22 13.78
C TYR A 12 3.09 -4.39 14.69
N PRO A 13 2.15 -5.31 14.96
CA PRO A 13 2.44 -6.48 15.78
C PRO A 13 3.47 -7.38 15.09
N ASP A 14 4.33 -8.03 15.88
CA ASP A 14 5.37 -8.95 15.36
C ASP A 14 4.78 -10.09 14.52
N SER A 15 3.49 -10.39 14.70
CA SER A 15 2.76 -11.40 13.93
C SER A 15 2.34 -10.95 12.52
N LEU A 16 2.41 -9.66 12.18
CA LEU A 16 1.92 -9.14 10.90
C LEU A 16 2.69 -9.74 9.71
N VAL A 17 4.02 -9.69 9.74
CA VAL A 17 4.86 -10.19 8.65
C VAL A 17 4.70 -11.70 8.47
N PRO A 18 4.80 -12.54 9.53
CA PRO A 18 4.50 -13.97 9.43
C PRO A 18 3.09 -14.26 8.90
N TRP A 19 2.10 -13.44 9.28
CA TRP A 19 0.73 -13.60 8.79
C TRP A 19 0.59 -13.28 7.30
N LEU A 20 1.20 -12.18 6.83
CA LEU A 20 1.21 -11.81 5.40
C LEU A 20 1.88 -12.90 4.55
N GLU A 21 3.00 -13.45 5.02
CA GLU A 21 3.70 -14.55 4.36
C GLU A 21 2.84 -15.82 4.30
N LYS A 22 2.33 -16.28 5.45
CA LYS A 22 1.53 -17.51 5.54
C LYS A 22 0.25 -17.45 4.70
N THR A 23 -0.39 -16.28 4.65
CA THR A 23 -1.65 -16.10 3.92
C THR A 23 -1.45 -15.72 2.45
N LYS A 24 -0.20 -15.45 2.04
CA LYS A 24 0.13 -14.93 0.71
C LYS A 24 -0.68 -13.67 0.36
N THR A 25 -0.90 -12.81 1.36
CA THR A 25 -1.76 -11.63 1.23
C THR A 25 -0.95 -10.38 0.92
N THR A 26 -1.51 -9.51 0.09
CA THR A 26 -1.06 -8.12 -0.09
C THR A 26 -2.22 -7.20 0.22
N ILE A 27 -1.97 -6.17 1.03
CA ILE A 27 -2.95 -5.14 1.37
C ILE A 27 -2.73 -3.96 0.43
N ILE A 28 -3.80 -3.46 -0.17
CA ILE A 28 -3.76 -2.30 -1.06
C ILE A 28 -4.71 -1.25 -0.50
N MET A 29 -4.23 0.00 -0.45
CA MET A 29 -4.98 1.12 0.08
C MET A 29 -4.90 2.32 -0.87
N SER A 30 -6.06 2.89 -1.20
CA SER A 30 -6.14 4.19 -1.87
C SER A 30 -6.08 5.32 -0.86
N THR A 31 -5.38 6.39 -1.19
CA THR A 31 -5.30 7.61 -0.38
C THR A 31 -5.72 8.80 -1.23
N TYR A 32 -6.97 9.22 -1.05
CA TYR A 32 -7.62 10.21 -1.92
C TYR A 32 -6.87 11.54 -1.95
N GLN A 33 -6.61 12.11 -0.76
CA GLN A 33 -6.03 13.45 -0.62
C GLN A 33 -4.55 13.52 -1.04
N THR A 34 -3.79 12.46 -0.79
CA THR A 34 -2.35 12.42 -1.13
C THR A 34 -2.07 11.88 -2.53
N GLY A 35 -3.09 11.37 -3.23
CA GLY A 35 -2.97 10.87 -4.60
C GLY A 35 -2.04 9.67 -4.72
N LYS A 36 -2.14 8.71 -3.79
CA LYS A 36 -1.31 7.50 -3.81
C LYS A 36 -2.15 6.24 -3.63
N ILE A 37 -1.67 5.17 -4.24
CA ILE A 37 -2.03 3.80 -3.88
C ILE A 37 -0.83 3.24 -3.10
N MET A 38 -1.08 2.80 -1.88
CA MET A 38 -0.12 2.11 -1.04
C MET A 38 -0.30 0.59 -1.22
N ILE A 39 0.81 -0.12 -1.38
CA ILE A 39 0.86 -1.57 -1.49
C ILE A 39 1.71 -2.06 -0.32
N ILE A 40 1.11 -2.84 0.56
CA ILE A 40 1.73 -3.36 1.78
C ILE A 40 1.75 -4.88 1.66
N GLY A 41 2.94 -5.44 1.77
CA GLY A 41 3.16 -6.87 1.80
C GLY A 41 4.35 -7.21 2.66
N GLN A 42 4.93 -8.39 2.39
CA GLN A 42 6.21 -8.77 2.96
C GLN A 42 7.16 -9.19 1.85
N TYR A 43 8.44 -8.91 2.05
CA TYR A 43 9.51 -9.39 1.21
C TYR A 43 10.72 -9.69 2.11
N ASP A 44 11.31 -10.87 1.94
CA ASP A 44 12.49 -11.31 2.69
C ASP A 44 12.33 -11.20 4.22
N GLY A 45 11.16 -11.61 4.73
CA GLY A 45 10.87 -11.60 6.17
C GLY A 45 10.70 -10.20 6.76
N GLN A 46 10.55 -9.17 5.92
CA GLN A 46 10.36 -7.78 6.35
C GLN A 46 9.09 -7.19 5.72
N LEU A 47 8.53 -6.18 6.40
CA LEU A 47 7.40 -5.43 5.86
C LEU A 47 7.87 -4.62 4.65
N ASP A 48 7.22 -4.83 3.50
CA ASP A 48 7.48 -4.10 2.26
C ASP A 48 6.32 -3.15 1.98
N ILE A 49 6.62 -1.84 1.89
CA ILE A 49 5.63 -0.80 1.61
C ILE A 49 6.06 -0.04 0.36
N ARG A 50 5.21 -0.10 -0.67
CA ARG A 50 5.42 0.61 -1.93
C ARG A 50 4.30 1.59 -2.18
N TYR A 51 4.62 2.63 -2.97
CA TYR A 51 3.67 3.66 -3.35
C TYR A 51 3.63 3.79 -4.87
N LYS A 52 2.41 3.90 -5.39
CA LYS A 52 2.16 4.31 -6.77
C LYS A 52 1.41 5.64 -6.75
N ASN A 53 1.91 6.65 -7.45
CA ASN A 53 1.16 7.88 -7.63
C ASN A 53 -0.05 7.59 -8.52
N PHE A 54 -1.23 8.00 -8.06
CA PHE A 54 -2.48 7.85 -8.78
C PHE A 54 -3.38 9.02 -8.40
N PRO A 55 -3.84 9.86 -9.34
CA PRO A 55 -4.60 11.05 -9.00
C PRO A 55 -5.98 10.67 -8.44
N ARG A 56 -6.33 11.19 -7.26
CA ARG A 56 -7.66 11.04 -6.63
C ARG A 56 -8.21 9.59 -6.68
N PRO A 57 -7.50 8.59 -6.11
CA PRO A 57 -8.00 7.22 -6.11
C PRO A 57 -9.20 7.14 -5.15
N MET A 58 -10.38 6.77 -5.65
CA MET A 58 -11.60 6.63 -4.82
C MET A 58 -11.99 5.18 -4.62
N GLY A 59 -12.35 4.48 -5.70
CA GLY A 59 -12.75 3.07 -5.65
C GLY A 59 -11.60 2.15 -6.04
N MET A 60 -11.56 0.96 -5.44
CA MET A 60 -10.68 -0.13 -5.87
C MET A 60 -11.51 -1.40 -6.10
N TYR A 61 -11.14 -2.15 -7.13
CA TYR A 61 -11.78 -3.42 -7.46
C TYR A 61 -10.71 -4.45 -7.82
N ALA A 62 -10.81 -5.65 -7.25
CA ALA A 62 -9.91 -6.76 -7.55
C ALA A 62 -10.69 -7.87 -8.24
N HIS A 63 -10.14 -8.40 -9.34
CA HIS A 63 -10.68 -9.56 -10.02
C HIS A 63 -9.55 -10.43 -10.56
N LYS A 64 -9.52 -11.69 -10.14
CA LYS A 64 -8.42 -12.63 -10.44
C LYS A 64 -7.07 -12.00 -10.06
N ASN A 65 -6.19 -11.79 -11.03
CA ASN A 65 -4.84 -11.25 -10.83
C ASN A 65 -4.74 -9.76 -11.23
N LEU A 66 -5.88 -9.07 -11.35
CA LEU A 66 -5.95 -7.67 -11.76
C LEU A 66 -6.56 -6.82 -10.65
N ILE A 67 -5.99 -5.64 -10.47
CA ILE A 67 -6.49 -4.59 -9.58
C ILE A 67 -6.79 -3.35 -10.43
N TRP A 68 -7.99 -2.83 -10.24
CA TRP A 68 -8.49 -1.62 -10.87
C TRP A 68 -8.64 -0.53 -9.81
N ALA A 69 -8.26 0.69 -10.16
CA ALA A 69 -8.49 1.87 -9.34
C ALA A 69 -9.32 2.88 -10.14
N GLY A 70 -10.44 3.31 -9.58
CA GLY A 70 -11.30 4.33 -10.15
C GLY A 70 -10.83 5.73 -9.77
N LEU A 71 -10.94 6.65 -10.73
CA LEU A 71 -10.67 8.06 -10.52
C LEU A 71 -11.86 8.75 -9.85
N GLY A 72 -11.56 9.67 -8.94
CA GLY A 72 -12.53 10.65 -8.48
C GLY A 72 -12.86 11.66 -9.57
N HIS A 73 -14.14 11.74 -9.94
CA HIS A 73 -14.67 12.87 -10.70
C HIS A 73 -14.82 14.02 -9.71
N GLY A 74 -14.18 15.15 -10.04
CA GLY A 74 -14.34 16.41 -9.32
C GLY A 74 -15.50 17.21 -9.87
#